data_AF-A0A933FY16-F1
#
_entry.id   AF-A0A933FY16-F1
#
_cell.length_a   1.000
_cell.length_b   1.000
_cell.length_c   1.000
_cell.angle_alpha   90.00
_cell.angle_beta   90.00
_cell.angle_gamma   90.00
#
_symmetry.space_group_name_H-M   'P 1'
#
loop_
_entity.id
_entity.type
_entity.pdbx_description
1 polymer ?
#
loop_
_entity_poly.entity_id
_entity_poly.type
_entity_poly.pdbx_seq_one_letter_code
_entity_poly.pdbx_strand_id
1 'polypeptide(L)'
;MSSKRLYTYAKPAAGFAKMSRDVQQGGKKIVMNLQSRLDQRVWQAVQTSYEARNFTGAILDAIYFLGDLIRQKTGLSSDGTALVGQAFGGKDPKLKVNKLQSESDWNVQNGMEQMLRGLYQCIRNPRSHEKHTDTSEDADAIILFANLLVKIIDLSKSPFTKEDFLKRVFDPDFVEKDRYAELLVKEIPPKRKMDVFIDVYRQKDSSNENKLVYFFRALVKALSKDDLTSARDVVSNDLKNTENTETLRLVLKLLPADWWSHYDETARLRSENKLIQSVNDGRYLTHNGRCPSGALGTWATNVIQHFVLKQDLASVLMSRIGSADRTAQDYALHFFFIYLPELLSEPTPRLKACVIKSLDTGDVRFYNAVGAVLSDCPTKWKVAFQEAYDKFEEKEQVQESDDGAPF
;
A
#
# COMPACT_ATOMS: atom_id res chain seq x y z
N MET A 1 31.73 59.97 -45.33
CA MET A 1 31.72 58.52 -45.00
C MET A 1 30.59 58.30 -43.98
N SER A 2 29.35 58.05 -44.40
CA SER A 2 28.74 56.75 -44.79
C SER A 2 28.84 55.72 -43.65
N SER A 3 27.79 55.08 -43.12
CA SER A 3 26.47 54.75 -43.66
C SER A 3 25.48 54.44 -42.52
N LYS A 4 24.30 55.08 -42.51
CA LYS A 4 23.06 54.54 -41.91
C LYS A 4 22.42 53.63 -42.96
N ARG A 5 22.13 52.37 -42.65
CA ARG A 5 21.21 51.53 -43.45
C ARG A 5 19.90 51.34 -42.69
N LEU A 6 18.88 52.05 -43.18
CA LEU A 6 17.47 51.78 -43.01
C LEU A 6 17.13 50.50 -43.78
N TYR A 7 16.42 49.56 -43.14
CA TYR A 7 15.75 48.47 -43.87
C TYR A 7 14.40 48.99 -44.37
N THR A 8 14.33 49.22 -45.67
CA THR A 8 13.11 49.52 -46.44
C THR A 8 12.35 48.22 -46.71
N TYR A 9 11.07 48.17 -46.32
CA TYR A 9 10.12 47.15 -46.78
C TYR A 9 9.83 47.35 -48.28
N ALA A 10 10.08 46.31 -49.07
CA ALA A 10 9.73 46.27 -50.49
C ALA A 10 8.21 46.10 -50.66
N LYS A 11 7.59 46.96 -51.48
CA LYS A 11 6.23 46.76 -52.02
C LYS A 11 6.23 45.62 -53.04
N PRO A 12 5.23 44.73 -53.08
CA PRO A 12 4.97 43.91 -54.25
C PRO A 12 4.26 44.74 -55.33
N ALA A 13 4.69 44.55 -56.57
CA ALA A 13 4.14 45.18 -57.77
C ALA A 13 2.69 44.76 -58.04
N ALA A 14 1.91 45.73 -58.52
CA ALA A 14 0.56 45.53 -59.02
C ALA A 14 0.57 44.72 -60.32
N GLY A 15 -0.27 43.69 -60.40
CA GLY A 15 -0.60 43.04 -61.66
C GLY A 15 -1.04 41.61 -61.51
N PHE A 16 -2.27 41.37 -61.02
CA PHE A 16 -3.20 40.36 -61.55
C PHE A 16 -4.57 40.59 -60.90
N ALA A 17 -5.26 41.63 -61.37
CA ALA A 17 -6.69 41.81 -61.13
C ALA A 17 -7.45 41.20 -62.31
N LYS A 18 -8.11 40.05 -62.09
CA LYS A 18 -9.48 39.73 -62.51
C LYS A 18 -9.76 38.23 -62.31
N MET A 19 -10.52 37.91 -61.27
CA MET A 19 -11.77 37.15 -61.41
C MET A 19 -12.52 37.17 -60.08
N SER A 20 -13.31 38.22 -59.87
CA SER A 20 -14.52 38.10 -59.07
C SER A 20 -15.51 37.26 -59.87
N ARG A 21 -15.80 36.05 -59.41
CA ARG A 21 -17.11 35.42 -59.54
C ARG A 21 -17.39 34.68 -58.24
N ASP A 22 -18.57 34.95 -57.74
CA ASP A 22 -19.15 34.44 -56.51
C ASP A 22 -18.97 32.93 -56.34
N VAL A 23 -18.44 32.55 -55.18
CA VAL A 23 -18.95 31.39 -54.44
C VAL A 23 -19.03 31.80 -52.97
N GLN A 24 -20.11 32.52 -52.63
CA GLN A 24 -20.72 32.34 -51.31
C GLN A 24 -21.26 30.91 -51.26
N GLN A 25 -20.55 30.01 -50.57
CA GLN A 25 -21.15 28.79 -50.02
C GLN A 25 -20.74 28.65 -48.56
N GLY A 26 -21.71 28.93 -47.68
CA GLY A 26 -21.84 28.30 -46.36
C GLY A 26 -20.73 28.60 -45.35
N GLY A 27 -20.72 29.81 -44.80
CA GLY A 27 -19.98 30.13 -43.59
C GLY A 27 -20.49 29.34 -42.38
N LYS A 28 -20.03 28.10 -42.21
CA LYS A 28 -19.87 27.47 -40.89
C LYS A 28 -18.43 27.72 -40.49
N LYS A 29 -18.21 28.65 -39.54
CA LYS A 29 -16.97 28.66 -38.76
C LYS A 29 -16.88 27.26 -38.13
N ILE A 30 -15.99 26.40 -38.63
CA ILE A 30 -15.78 25.08 -38.02
C ILE A 30 -15.16 25.38 -36.66
N VAL A 31 -16.00 25.47 -35.63
CA VAL A 31 -15.53 25.54 -34.25
C VAL A 31 -14.85 24.20 -33.99
N MET A 32 -13.53 24.20 -33.81
CA MET A 32 -12.83 23.00 -33.38
C MET A 32 -13.48 22.55 -32.07
N ASN A 33 -14.02 21.33 -32.04
CA ASN A 33 -14.40 20.72 -30.79
C ASN A 33 -13.12 20.20 -30.13
N LEU A 34 -12.52 21.02 -29.25
CA LEU A 34 -11.25 20.70 -28.61
C LEU A 34 -11.36 19.41 -27.78
N GLN A 35 -12.47 19.20 -27.08
CA GLN A 35 -12.73 18.02 -26.24
C GLN A 35 -12.52 16.70 -26.99
N SER A 36 -13.02 16.58 -28.22
CA SER A 36 -12.92 15.32 -28.98
C SER A 36 -11.52 15.01 -29.51
N ARG A 37 -10.58 15.96 -29.42
CA ARG A 37 -9.20 15.82 -29.92
C ARG A 37 -8.16 15.65 -28.82
N LEU A 38 -8.56 15.86 -27.56
CA LEU A 38 -7.69 15.73 -26.40
C LEU A 38 -7.80 14.35 -25.77
N ASP A 39 -6.72 13.91 -25.12
CA ASP A 39 -6.81 12.86 -24.12
C ASP A 39 -7.83 13.28 -23.05
N GLN A 40 -8.67 12.34 -22.60
CA GLN A 40 -9.75 12.62 -21.66
C GLN A 40 -9.23 13.28 -20.37
N ARG A 41 -8.04 12.90 -19.90
CA ARG A 41 -7.43 13.47 -18.69
C ARG A 41 -7.00 14.92 -18.90
N VAL A 42 -6.50 15.25 -20.09
CA VAL A 42 -6.13 16.62 -20.45
C VAL A 42 -7.40 17.47 -20.54
N TRP A 43 -8.46 16.97 -21.17
CA TRP A 43 -9.74 17.69 -21.19
C TRP A 43 -10.26 17.95 -19.78
N GLN A 44 -10.30 16.93 -18.92
CA GLN A 44 -10.74 17.07 -17.53
C GLN A 44 -9.95 18.13 -16.76
N ALA A 45 -8.63 18.23 -17.01
CA ALA A 45 -7.80 19.24 -16.37
C ALA A 45 -8.15 20.67 -16.80
N VAL A 46 -8.47 20.89 -18.08
CA VAL A 46 -8.69 22.24 -18.64
C VAL A 46 -10.15 22.67 -18.72
N GLN A 47 -11.09 21.72 -18.61
CA GLN A 47 -12.51 21.91 -18.94
C GLN A 47 -13.11 23.14 -18.25
N THR A 48 -12.93 23.26 -16.92
CA THR A 48 -13.52 24.34 -16.13
C THR A 48 -13.04 25.71 -16.59
N SER A 49 -11.73 25.89 -16.75
CA SER A 49 -11.16 27.17 -17.20
C SER A 49 -11.54 27.48 -18.65
N TYR A 50 -11.56 26.47 -19.51
CA TYR A 50 -11.87 26.63 -20.93
C TYR A 50 -13.33 27.02 -21.16
N GLU A 51 -14.27 26.34 -20.50
CA GLU A 51 -15.71 26.64 -20.58
C GLU A 51 -16.06 28.00 -19.99
N ALA A 52 -15.33 28.42 -18.94
CA ALA A 52 -15.43 29.77 -18.36
C ALA A 52 -14.80 30.87 -19.26
N ARG A 53 -14.25 30.51 -20.43
CA ARG A 53 -13.49 31.39 -21.33
C ARG A 53 -12.27 32.03 -20.67
N ASN A 54 -11.76 31.41 -19.60
CA ASN A 54 -10.47 31.73 -18.99
C ASN A 54 -9.37 30.96 -19.74
N PHE A 55 -9.05 31.41 -20.95
CA PHE A 55 -8.10 30.74 -21.84
C PHE A 55 -6.68 30.69 -21.28
N THR A 56 -6.22 31.77 -20.64
CA THR A 56 -4.94 31.79 -19.92
C THR A 56 -4.91 30.73 -18.81
N GLY A 57 -6.01 30.60 -18.05
CA GLY A 57 -6.16 29.55 -17.03
C GLY A 57 -6.12 28.15 -17.62
N ALA A 58 -6.85 27.89 -18.71
CA ALA A 58 -6.88 26.60 -19.38
C ALA A 58 -5.50 26.15 -19.90
N ILE A 59 -4.68 27.10 -20.40
CA ILE A 59 -3.29 26.83 -20.78
C ILE A 59 -2.45 26.44 -19.55
N LEU A 60 -2.58 27.17 -18.45
CA LEU A 60 -1.85 26.86 -17.22
C LEU A 60 -2.25 25.48 -16.68
N ASP A 61 -3.54 25.16 -16.65
CA ASP A 61 -4.07 23.87 -16.20
C ASP A 61 -3.51 22.70 -17.04
N ALA A 62 -3.41 22.86 -18.36
CA ALA A 62 -2.80 21.86 -19.24
C ALA A 62 -1.31 21.63 -18.91
N ILE A 63 -0.56 22.70 -18.66
CA ILE A 63 0.87 22.60 -18.36
C ILE A 63 1.09 22.04 -16.94
N TYR A 64 0.23 22.38 -15.98
CA TYR A 64 0.25 21.79 -14.65
C TYR A 64 -0.03 20.30 -14.68
N PHE A 65 -1.03 19.86 -15.44
CA PHE A 65 -1.29 18.44 -15.67
C PHE A 65 -0.05 17.74 -16.25
N LEU A 66 0.62 18.34 -17.24
CA LEU A 66 1.82 17.78 -17.83
C LEU A 66 2.97 17.67 -16.81
N GLY A 67 3.17 18.68 -15.96
CA GLY A 67 4.13 18.63 -14.86
C GLY A 67 3.81 17.50 -13.87
N ASP A 68 2.55 17.34 -13.50
CA ASP A 68 2.10 16.28 -12.61
C ASP A 68 2.30 14.88 -13.20
N LEU A 69 2.07 14.71 -14.50
CA LEU A 69 2.34 13.46 -15.22
C LEU A 69 3.83 13.10 -15.16
N ILE A 70 4.73 14.07 -15.37
CA ILE A 70 6.18 13.85 -15.27
C ILE A 70 6.55 13.43 -13.84
N ARG A 71 6.07 14.16 -12.81
CA ARG A 71 6.33 13.83 -11.41
C ARG A 71 5.82 12.44 -11.05
N GLN A 72 4.62 12.09 -11.50
CA GLN A 72 4.03 10.77 -11.27
C GLN A 72 4.91 9.63 -11.84
N LYS A 73 5.47 9.83 -13.04
CA LYS A 73 6.29 8.81 -13.71
C LYS A 73 7.73 8.72 -13.23
N THR A 74 8.24 9.76 -12.61
CA THR A 74 9.66 9.88 -12.21
C THR A 74 9.90 9.86 -10.70
N GLY A 75 8.84 10.07 -9.91
CA GLY A 75 8.92 10.26 -8.45
C GLY A 75 9.61 11.57 -8.02
N LEU A 76 9.81 12.52 -8.94
CA LEU A 76 10.45 13.81 -8.64
C LEU A 76 9.49 14.79 -7.96
N SER A 77 10.04 15.67 -7.13
CA SER A 77 9.32 16.77 -6.44
C SER A 77 9.65 18.15 -7.00
N SER A 78 10.56 18.26 -7.97
CA SER A 78 10.95 19.51 -8.62
C SER A 78 9.83 20.06 -9.51
N ASP A 79 9.97 21.32 -9.93
CA ASP A 79 9.05 22.00 -10.84
C ASP A 79 9.77 22.66 -12.03
N GLY A 80 9.01 22.99 -13.07
CA GLY A 80 9.48 23.77 -14.20
C GLY A 80 10.65 23.15 -14.95
N THR A 81 11.62 23.98 -15.31
CA THR A 81 12.79 23.54 -16.06
C THR A 81 13.67 22.56 -15.29
N ALA A 82 13.69 22.63 -13.95
CA ALA A 82 14.43 21.70 -13.12
C ALA A 82 13.80 20.30 -13.17
N LEU A 83 12.46 20.21 -13.12
CA LEU A 83 11.73 18.96 -13.29
C LEU A 83 12.04 18.32 -14.65
N VAL A 84 11.96 19.10 -15.72
CA VAL A 84 12.22 18.62 -17.08
C VAL A 84 13.66 18.11 -17.22
N GLY A 85 14.64 18.86 -16.70
CA GLY A 85 16.04 18.46 -16.74
C GLY A 85 16.34 17.17 -16.01
N GLN A 86 15.76 16.98 -14.82
CA GLN A 86 15.92 15.75 -14.04
C GLN A 86 15.18 14.56 -14.66
N ALA A 87 14.10 14.80 -15.40
CA ALA A 87 13.28 13.76 -16.00
C ALA A 87 13.83 13.28 -17.36
N PHE A 88 14.20 14.19 -18.26
CA PHE A 88 14.53 13.90 -19.65
C PHE A 88 15.98 14.15 -20.03
N GLY A 89 16.74 14.88 -19.21
CA GLY A 89 18.12 15.25 -19.52
C GLY A 89 19.17 14.29 -18.95
N GLY A 90 20.43 14.54 -19.29
CA GLY A 90 21.58 13.79 -18.80
C GLY A 90 21.87 12.51 -19.59
N LYS A 91 22.87 11.76 -19.13
CA LYS A 91 23.34 10.51 -19.79
C LYS A 91 22.45 9.29 -19.52
N ASP A 92 21.63 9.35 -18.47
CA ASP A 92 20.65 8.30 -18.15
C ASP A 92 19.35 8.96 -17.68
N PRO A 93 18.48 9.39 -18.62
CA PRO A 93 17.25 10.09 -18.28
C PRO A 93 16.24 9.15 -17.62
N LYS A 94 15.50 9.66 -16.64
CA LYS A 94 14.44 8.92 -15.94
C LYS A 94 13.26 8.56 -16.87
N LEU A 95 12.98 9.38 -17.87
CA LEU A 95 11.97 9.08 -18.89
C LEU A 95 12.65 8.97 -20.25
N LYS A 96 12.67 7.74 -20.77
CA LYS A 96 13.24 7.44 -22.08
C LYS A 96 12.12 7.46 -23.10
N VAL A 97 12.09 8.46 -23.99
CA VAL A 97 11.02 8.60 -24.99
C VAL A 97 11.18 7.65 -26.18
N ASN A 98 12.31 6.95 -26.26
CA ASN A 98 12.63 5.92 -27.25
C ASN A 98 13.69 4.95 -26.67
N LYS A 99 14.39 4.20 -27.52
CA LYS A 99 15.37 3.17 -27.10
C LYS A 99 16.75 3.72 -26.72
N LEU A 100 17.08 4.97 -27.06
CA LEU A 100 18.39 5.59 -26.83
C LEU A 100 19.58 4.80 -27.41
N GLN A 101 19.39 4.12 -28.55
CA GLN A 101 20.41 3.27 -29.17
C GLN A 101 21.21 3.99 -30.25
N SER A 102 20.58 4.95 -30.95
CA SER A 102 21.19 5.69 -32.05
C SER A 102 21.36 7.18 -31.71
N GLU A 103 22.20 7.88 -32.49
CA GLU A 103 22.30 9.34 -32.40
C GLU A 103 20.93 10.01 -32.65
N SER A 104 20.15 9.50 -33.60
CA SER A 104 18.78 9.95 -33.86
C SER A 104 17.86 9.79 -32.65
N ASP A 105 17.99 8.69 -31.91
CA ASP A 105 17.24 8.50 -30.66
C ASP A 105 17.60 9.56 -29.62
N TRP A 106 18.89 9.85 -29.45
CA TRP A 106 19.37 10.90 -28.55
C TRP A 106 18.91 12.29 -28.98
N ASN A 107 18.88 12.57 -30.29
CA ASN A 107 18.34 13.83 -30.81
C ASN A 107 16.86 14.01 -30.47
N VAL A 108 16.05 12.94 -30.56
CA VAL A 108 14.64 12.99 -30.14
C VAL A 108 14.50 13.19 -28.63
N GLN A 109 15.31 12.51 -27.83
CA GLN A 109 15.31 12.67 -26.36
C GLN A 109 15.68 14.11 -25.94
N ASN A 110 16.78 14.64 -26.48
CA ASN A 110 17.24 16.00 -26.21
C ASN A 110 16.24 17.04 -26.73
N GLY A 111 15.65 16.80 -27.90
CA GLY A 111 14.59 17.64 -28.46
C GLY A 111 13.36 17.68 -27.56
N MET A 112 12.95 16.55 -26.98
CA MET A 112 11.85 16.51 -26.02
C MET A 112 12.15 17.32 -24.77
N GLU A 113 13.36 17.18 -24.20
CA GLU A 113 13.80 18.00 -23.06
C GLU A 113 13.73 19.49 -23.38
N GLN A 114 14.25 19.90 -24.54
CA GLN A 114 14.29 21.31 -24.97
C GLN A 114 12.88 21.88 -25.22
N MET A 115 12.01 21.13 -25.90
CA MET A 115 10.62 21.54 -26.12
C MET A 115 9.88 21.77 -24.81
N LEU A 116 10.04 20.87 -23.84
CA LEU A 116 9.42 21.01 -22.53
C LEU A 116 9.99 22.19 -21.74
N ARG A 117 11.32 22.38 -21.74
CA ARG A 117 11.93 23.57 -21.12
C ARG A 117 11.42 24.86 -21.75
N GLY A 118 11.34 24.89 -23.08
CA GLY A 118 10.78 26.00 -23.84
C GLY A 118 9.32 26.27 -23.49
N LEU A 119 8.49 25.23 -23.37
CA LEU A 119 7.10 25.35 -22.92
C LEU A 119 7.01 26.01 -21.54
N TYR A 120 7.83 25.58 -20.57
CA TYR A 120 7.84 26.20 -19.25
C TYR A 120 8.34 27.65 -19.28
N GLN A 121 9.46 27.91 -19.95
CA GLN A 121 10.11 29.22 -19.95
C GLN A 121 9.35 30.26 -20.77
N CYS A 122 8.86 29.90 -21.95
CA CYS A 122 8.24 30.81 -22.91
C CYS A 122 6.73 30.93 -22.71
N ILE A 123 6.05 29.83 -22.33
CA ILE A 123 4.60 29.82 -22.24
C ILE A 123 4.13 29.94 -20.78
N ARG A 124 4.53 29.01 -19.91
CA ARG A 124 4.03 28.96 -18.53
C ARG A 124 4.51 30.13 -17.66
N ASN A 125 5.82 30.37 -17.61
CA ASN A 125 6.40 31.29 -16.65
C ASN A 125 5.88 32.74 -16.83
N PRO A 126 5.80 33.30 -18.04
CA PRO A 126 5.21 34.63 -18.23
C PRO A 126 3.75 34.68 -17.75
N ARG A 127 2.94 33.65 -18.04
CA ARG A 127 1.54 33.55 -17.61
C ARG A 127 1.36 33.41 -16.09
N SER A 128 2.36 32.88 -15.39
CA SER A 128 2.32 32.72 -13.93
C SER A 128 2.86 33.92 -13.15
N HIS A 129 3.65 34.79 -13.77
CA HIS A 129 4.33 35.89 -13.09
C HIS A 129 3.89 37.28 -13.57
N GLU A 130 3.26 37.38 -14.73
CA GLU A 130 2.83 38.63 -15.34
C GLU A 130 1.35 38.57 -15.77
N LYS A 131 0.74 39.73 -16.02
CA LYS A 131 -0.61 39.78 -16.59
C LYS A 131 -0.56 39.34 -18.06
N HIS A 132 -1.33 38.31 -18.39
CA HIS A 132 -1.37 37.74 -19.73
C HIS A 132 -2.80 37.45 -20.16
N THR A 133 -3.17 37.79 -21.39
CA THR A 133 -4.50 37.56 -21.94
C THR A 133 -4.37 36.75 -23.22
N ASP A 134 -4.81 35.50 -23.17
CA ASP A 134 -4.84 34.59 -24.32
C ASP A 134 -6.20 34.61 -25.02
N THR A 135 -6.20 34.42 -26.34
CA THR A 135 -7.41 34.16 -27.13
C THR A 135 -7.81 32.67 -27.08
N SER A 136 -9.00 32.33 -27.60
CA SER A 136 -9.36 30.90 -27.71
C SER A 136 -8.45 30.16 -28.67
N GLU A 137 -8.04 30.82 -29.75
CA GLU A 137 -7.13 30.27 -30.75
C GLU A 137 -5.74 29.97 -30.16
N ASP A 138 -5.23 30.85 -29.28
CA ASP A 138 -3.98 30.62 -28.55
C ASP A 138 -4.09 29.40 -27.61
N ALA A 139 -5.18 29.32 -26.85
CA ALA A 139 -5.44 28.19 -25.95
C ALA A 139 -5.57 26.87 -26.72
N ASP A 140 -6.33 26.84 -27.82
CA ASP A 140 -6.49 25.63 -28.63
C ASP A 140 -5.13 25.11 -29.13
N ALA A 141 -4.30 25.99 -29.67
CA ALA A 141 -2.99 25.63 -30.20
C ALA A 141 -2.06 25.09 -29.11
N ILE A 142 -1.97 25.78 -27.97
CA ILE A 142 -1.06 25.43 -26.89
C ILE A 142 -1.54 24.15 -26.18
N ILE A 143 -2.85 23.99 -25.93
CA ILE A 143 -3.40 22.81 -25.28
C ILE A 143 -3.25 21.57 -26.19
N LEU A 144 -3.45 21.72 -27.50
CA LEU A 144 -3.19 20.62 -28.45
C LEU A 144 -1.72 20.21 -28.48
N PHE A 145 -0.80 21.19 -28.38
CA PHE A 145 0.63 20.90 -28.27
C PHE A 145 0.97 20.20 -26.95
N ALA A 146 0.45 20.68 -25.82
CA ALA A 146 0.61 20.02 -24.52
C ALA A 146 0.07 18.57 -24.56
N ASN A 147 -1.07 18.35 -25.22
CA ASN A 147 -1.64 17.01 -25.42
C ASN A 147 -0.75 16.10 -26.28
N LEU A 148 -0.07 16.62 -27.31
CA LEU A 148 0.93 15.86 -28.05
C LEU A 148 2.08 15.42 -27.13
N LEU A 149 2.58 16.32 -26.30
CA LEU A 149 3.65 16.02 -25.35
C LEU A 149 3.21 14.98 -24.31
N VAL A 150 1.96 15.06 -23.81
CA VAL A 150 1.37 14.03 -22.94
C VAL A 150 1.42 12.65 -23.60
N LYS A 151 1.02 12.53 -24.88
CA LYS A 151 1.08 11.26 -25.61
C LYS A 151 2.49 10.69 -25.71
N ILE A 152 3.49 11.55 -25.95
CA ILE A 152 4.91 11.13 -26.01
C ILE A 152 5.39 10.67 -24.63
N ILE A 153 5.07 11.42 -23.57
CA ILE A 153 5.38 11.05 -22.18
C ILE A 153 4.69 9.73 -21.82
N ASP A 154 3.51 9.47 -22.37
CA ASP A 154 2.80 8.21 -22.20
C ASP A 154 3.48 6.99 -22.78
N LEU A 155 4.10 7.14 -23.93
CA LEU A 155 4.89 6.10 -24.56
C LEU A 155 6.30 5.96 -23.99
N SER A 156 6.74 6.91 -23.15
CA SER A 156 8.08 6.84 -22.54
C SER A 156 8.21 5.65 -21.58
N LYS A 157 9.35 4.95 -21.66
CA LYS A 157 9.68 3.90 -20.68
C LYS A 157 10.11 4.58 -19.38
N SER A 158 9.31 4.40 -18.33
CA SER A 158 9.71 4.68 -16.95
C SER A 158 10.60 3.53 -16.45
N PRO A 159 11.61 3.80 -15.58
CA PRO A 159 12.36 2.75 -14.90
C PRO A 159 11.47 1.85 -14.04
N PHE A 160 10.27 2.32 -13.67
CA PHE A 160 9.30 1.55 -12.92
C PHE A 160 8.12 1.16 -13.82
N THR A 161 7.98 -0.14 -14.08
CA THR A 161 6.73 -0.75 -14.55
C THR A 161 6.17 -1.58 -13.41
N LYS A 162 4.88 -1.43 -13.12
CA LYS A 162 4.25 -2.18 -12.02
C LYS A 162 4.36 -3.69 -12.27
N GLU A 163 4.18 -4.12 -13.51
CA GLU A 163 4.24 -5.54 -13.88
C GLU A 163 5.63 -6.15 -13.62
N ASP A 164 6.71 -5.52 -14.09
CA ASP A 164 8.06 -6.07 -13.88
C ASP A 164 8.50 -5.94 -12.42
N PHE A 165 8.00 -4.90 -11.72
CA PHE A 165 8.21 -4.77 -10.29
C PHE A 165 7.56 -5.92 -9.51
N LEU A 166 6.30 -6.26 -9.82
CA LEU A 166 5.60 -7.37 -9.15
C LEU A 166 6.32 -8.70 -9.37
N LYS A 167 6.89 -8.94 -10.57
CA LYS A 167 7.71 -10.14 -10.83
C LYS A 167 8.89 -10.26 -9.85
N ARG A 168 9.52 -9.13 -9.48
CA ARG A 168 10.60 -9.09 -8.49
C ARG A 168 10.13 -9.29 -7.04
N VAL A 169 8.91 -8.84 -6.71
CA VAL A 169 8.32 -9.06 -5.38
C VAL A 169 8.00 -10.54 -5.16
N PHE A 170 7.49 -11.21 -6.18
CA PHE A 170 7.11 -12.63 -6.13
C PHE A 170 8.22 -13.58 -6.59
N ASP A 171 9.45 -13.08 -6.75
CA ASP A 171 10.59 -13.83 -7.24
C ASP A 171 10.94 -15.03 -6.32
N PRO A 172 11.17 -16.24 -6.87
CA PRO A 172 11.64 -17.39 -6.10
C PRO A 172 12.94 -17.15 -5.33
N ASP A 173 13.79 -16.25 -5.78
CA ASP A 173 15.07 -15.88 -5.19
C ASP A 173 15.02 -14.54 -4.44
N PHE A 174 13.81 -14.06 -4.07
CA PHE A 174 13.67 -12.86 -3.23
C PHE A 174 14.52 -12.98 -1.96
N VAL A 175 15.37 -11.98 -1.72
CA VAL A 175 16.26 -11.96 -0.57
C VAL A 175 15.48 -11.60 0.69
N GLU A 176 15.29 -12.59 1.57
CA GLU A 176 14.57 -12.50 2.86
C GLU A 176 15.31 -11.66 3.92
N LYS A 177 15.55 -10.39 3.62
CA LYS A 177 16.22 -9.41 4.49
C LYS A 177 15.53 -8.06 4.39
N ASP A 178 15.38 -7.38 5.54
CA ASP A 178 14.77 -6.05 5.61
C ASP A 178 15.46 -5.05 4.68
N ARG A 179 16.80 -5.10 4.60
CA ARG A 179 17.57 -4.19 3.76
C ARG A 179 17.24 -4.33 2.27
N TYR A 180 17.01 -5.55 1.78
CA TYR A 180 16.66 -5.77 0.38
C TYR A 180 15.26 -5.24 0.09
N ALA A 181 14.29 -5.55 0.96
CA ALA A 181 12.92 -5.05 0.84
C ALA A 181 12.85 -3.52 0.88
N GLU A 182 13.63 -2.86 1.74
CA GLU A 182 13.73 -1.39 1.79
C GLU A 182 14.25 -0.78 0.48
N LEU A 183 15.27 -1.40 -0.13
CA LEU A 183 15.80 -0.93 -1.43
C LEU A 183 14.77 -1.14 -2.53
N LEU A 184 14.11 -2.29 -2.55
CA LEU A 184 13.06 -2.60 -3.53
C LEU A 184 11.89 -1.61 -3.42
N VAL A 185 11.41 -1.32 -2.22
CA VAL A 185 10.32 -0.36 -1.98
C VAL A 185 10.71 1.08 -2.37
N LYS A 186 11.99 1.46 -2.26
CA LYS A 186 12.47 2.78 -2.70
C LYS A 186 12.39 2.99 -4.21
N GLU A 187 12.34 1.92 -5.00
CA GLU A 187 12.14 2.00 -6.44
C GLU A 187 10.69 2.38 -6.80
N ILE A 188 9.73 2.19 -5.89
CA ILE A 188 8.32 2.49 -6.13
C ILE A 188 8.08 4.01 -6.05
N PRO A 189 7.57 4.65 -7.12
CA PRO A 189 7.19 6.06 -7.07
C PRO A 189 6.16 6.32 -5.95
N PRO A 190 6.24 7.43 -5.20
CA PRO A 190 5.38 7.67 -4.04
C PRO A 190 3.88 7.51 -4.34
N LYS A 191 3.40 8.09 -5.46
CA LYS A 191 2.00 8.01 -5.90
C LYS A 191 1.54 6.61 -6.38
N ARG A 192 2.44 5.62 -6.42
CA ARG A 192 2.16 4.25 -6.90
C ARG A 192 2.26 3.20 -5.79
N LYS A 193 2.69 3.59 -4.59
CA LYS A 193 2.85 2.64 -3.48
C LYS A 193 1.54 2.00 -3.05
N MET A 194 0.45 2.76 -3.05
CA MET A 194 -0.88 2.22 -2.74
C MET A 194 -1.34 1.18 -3.78
N ASP A 195 -1.16 1.46 -5.08
CA ASP A 195 -1.47 0.49 -6.14
C ASP A 195 -0.67 -0.81 -5.98
N VAL A 196 0.62 -0.69 -5.66
CA VAL A 196 1.48 -1.86 -5.43
C VAL A 196 1.04 -2.62 -4.18
N PHE A 197 0.68 -1.91 -3.09
CA PHE A 197 0.14 -2.53 -1.89
C PHE A 197 -1.09 -3.39 -2.23
N ILE A 198 -2.07 -2.83 -2.95
CA ILE A 198 -3.29 -3.52 -3.32
C ILE A 198 -2.97 -4.77 -4.16
N ASP A 199 -2.11 -4.66 -5.17
CA ASP A 199 -1.82 -5.78 -6.07
C ASP A 199 -1.04 -6.89 -5.39
N VAL A 200 -0.08 -6.56 -4.52
CA VAL A 200 0.66 -7.56 -3.74
C VAL A 200 -0.26 -8.20 -2.71
N TYR A 201 -1.13 -7.42 -2.05
CA TYR A 201 -2.10 -7.93 -1.08
C TYR A 201 -3.13 -8.87 -1.71
N ARG A 202 -3.58 -8.59 -2.94
CA ARG A 202 -4.48 -9.49 -3.68
C ARG A 202 -3.83 -10.80 -4.08
N GLN A 203 -2.51 -10.83 -4.21
CA GLN A 203 -1.72 -12.01 -4.57
C GLN A 203 -1.01 -12.63 -3.36
N LYS A 204 -1.41 -12.26 -2.13
CA LYS A 204 -0.79 -12.71 -0.88
C LYS A 204 -0.84 -14.23 -0.68
N ASP A 205 -1.87 -14.88 -1.24
CA ASP A 205 -2.11 -16.31 -1.12
C ASP A 205 -1.19 -17.14 -2.06
N SER A 206 -0.24 -16.50 -2.75
CA SER A 206 0.79 -17.19 -3.54
C SER A 206 1.80 -17.91 -2.65
N SER A 207 2.53 -18.88 -3.22
CA SER A 207 3.44 -19.82 -2.54
C SER A 207 4.68 -19.20 -1.85
N ASN A 208 4.70 -17.89 -1.60
CA ASN A 208 5.88 -17.12 -1.14
C ASN A 208 5.61 -16.22 0.09
N GLU A 209 4.74 -16.65 1.01
CA GLU A 209 4.30 -15.84 2.17
C GLU A 209 5.41 -15.35 3.11
N ASN A 210 6.51 -16.10 3.29
CA ASN A 210 7.62 -15.69 4.19
C ASN A 210 8.34 -14.44 3.69
N LYS A 211 8.50 -14.31 2.37
CA LYS A 211 9.17 -13.17 1.73
C LYS A 211 8.33 -11.91 1.81
N LEU A 212 7.01 -12.07 1.69
CA LEU A 212 6.07 -10.96 1.76
C LEU A 212 6.10 -10.25 3.10
N VAL A 213 6.49 -10.92 4.20
CA VAL A 213 6.66 -10.27 5.52
C VAL A 213 7.67 -9.11 5.43
N TYR A 214 8.84 -9.34 4.81
CA TYR A 214 9.86 -8.30 4.65
C TYR A 214 9.36 -7.17 3.75
N PHE A 215 8.70 -7.54 2.64
CA PHE A 215 8.16 -6.57 1.69
C PHE A 215 7.09 -5.67 2.32
N PHE A 216 6.06 -6.23 2.97
CA PHE A 216 5.00 -5.46 3.61
C PHE A 216 5.54 -4.60 4.76
N ARG A 217 6.47 -5.12 5.56
CA ARG A 217 7.13 -4.33 6.61
C ARG A 217 7.83 -3.08 6.04
N ALA A 218 8.53 -3.22 4.92
CA ALA A 218 9.18 -2.09 4.25
C ALA A 218 8.15 -1.15 3.59
N LEU A 219 7.15 -1.70 2.90
CA LEU A 219 6.15 -0.94 2.15
C LEU A 219 5.27 -0.11 3.09
N VAL A 220 4.75 -0.70 4.16
CA VAL A 220 3.90 -0.02 5.16
C VAL A 220 4.62 1.17 5.78
N LYS A 221 5.91 1.05 6.11
CA LYS A 221 6.73 2.17 6.60
C LYS A 221 6.89 3.30 5.58
N ALA A 222 6.71 3.01 4.30
CA ALA A 222 6.93 3.93 3.20
C ALA A 222 5.64 4.55 2.65
N LEU A 223 4.46 4.14 3.13
CA LEU A 223 3.16 4.70 2.74
C LEU A 223 2.93 6.08 3.38
N SER A 224 2.17 6.94 2.70
CA SER A 224 1.68 8.19 3.28
C SER A 224 0.59 7.92 4.33
N LYS A 225 0.21 8.92 5.13
CA LYS A 225 -0.89 8.76 6.12
C LYS A 225 -2.22 8.41 5.45
N ASP A 226 -2.51 9.01 4.30
CA ASP A 226 -3.73 8.76 3.53
C ASP A 226 -3.71 7.36 2.90
N ASP A 227 -2.56 6.93 2.38
CA ASP A 227 -2.39 5.57 1.85
C ASP A 227 -2.47 4.51 2.98
N LEU A 228 -1.95 4.79 4.18
CA LEU A 228 -2.06 3.90 5.33
C LEU A 228 -3.52 3.67 5.73
N THR A 229 -4.32 4.75 5.74
CA THR A 229 -5.76 4.68 6.01
C THR A 229 -6.44 3.83 4.93
N SER A 230 -6.18 4.14 3.66
CA SER A 230 -6.74 3.40 2.53
C SER A 230 -6.34 1.91 2.54
N ALA A 231 -5.09 1.60 2.91
CA ALA A 231 -4.59 0.23 3.01
C ALA A 231 -5.31 -0.56 4.10
N ARG A 232 -5.54 0.07 5.26
CA ARG A 232 -6.33 -0.52 6.35
C ARG A 232 -7.78 -0.77 5.92
N ASP A 233 -8.40 0.15 5.19
CA ASP A 233 -9.76 -0.01 4.68
C ASP A 233 -9.88 -1.21 3.71
N VAL A 234 -8.91 -1.37 2.80
CA VAL A 234 -8.85 -2.51 1.87
C VAL A 234 -8.77 -3.84 2.64
N VAL A 235 -7.87 -3.93 3.62
CA VAL A 235 -7.68 -5.14 4.44
C VAL A 235 -8.91 -5.41 5.31
N SER A 236 -9.44 -4.38 5.95
CA SER A 236 -10.65 -4.45 6.77
C SER A 236 -11.84 -4.97 5.96
N ASN A 237 -12.02 -4.47 4.74
CA ASN A 237 -13.08 -4.94 3.86
C ASN A 237 -12.86 -6.39 3.39
N ASP A 238 -11.62 -6.82 3.15
CA ASP A 238 -11.30 -8.24 2.85
C ASP A 238 -11.67 -9.15 4.04
N LEU A 239 -11.26 -8.79 5.25
CA LEU A 239 -11.58 -9.52 6.48
C LEU A 239 -13.10 -9.57 6.77
N LYS A 240 -13.82 -8.51 6.43
CA LYS A 240 -15.29 -8.45 6.59
C LYS A 240 -15.98 -9.52 5.75
N ASN A 241 -15.49 -9.78 4.54
CA ASN A 241 -16.17 -10.62 3.56
C ASN A 241 -15.57 -12.02 3.40
N THR A 242 -14.30 -12.22 3.77
CA THR A 242 -13.62 -13.50 3.56
C THR A 242 -14.20 -14.61 4.42
N GLU A 243 -14.38 -15.78 3.83
CA GLU A 243 -14.65 -17.04 4.54
C GLU A 243 -13.35 -17.82 4.79
N ASN A 244 -12.31 -17.57 3.99
CA ASN A 244 -11.05 -18.28 4.00
C ASN A 244 -10.22 -17.96 5.25
N THR A 245 -9.88 -18.99 6.03
CA THR A 245 -9.02 -18.89 7.22
C THR A 245 -7.56 -18.59 6.86
N GLU A 246 -7.09 -18.98 5.68
CA GLU A 246 -5.74 -18.66 5.20
C GLU A 246 -5.57 -17.15 4.99
N THR A 247 -6.59 -16.47 4.47
CA THR A 247 -6.58 -15.01 4.34
C THR A 247 -6.38 -14.34 5.69
N LEU A 248 -7.11 -14.78 6.71
CA LEU A 248 -6.99 -14.26 8.07
C LEU A 248 -5.60 -14.51 8.65
N ARG A 249 -5.06 -15.73 8.50
CA ARG A 249 -3.70 -16.07 8.93
C ARG A 249 -2.65 -15.18 8.25
N LEU A 250 -2.75 -14.99 6.93
CA LEU A 250 -1.82 -14.15 6.17
C LEU A 250 -1.91 -12.69 6.58
N VAL A 251 -3.10 -12.15 6.85
CA VAL A 251 -3.24 -10.79 7.37
C VAL A 251 -2.51 -10.63 8.71
N LEU A 252 -2.70 -11.58 9.64
CA LEU A 252 -2.04 -11.58 10.96
C LEU A 252 -0.51 -11.78 10.88
N LYS A 253 -0.02 -12.38 9.80
CA LYS A 253 1.40 -12.63 9.54
C LYS A 253 2.08 -11.44 8.86
N LEU A 254 1.44 -10.87 7.85
CA LEU A 254 2.05 -9.94 6.91
C LEU A 254 1.94 -8.48 7.35
N LEU A 255 0.90 -8.13 8.12
CA LEU A 255 0.57 -6.75 8.45
C LEU A 255 0.82 -6.43 9.93
N PRO A 256 1.05 -5.15 10.28
CA PRO A 256 1.32 -4.77 11.66
C PRO A 256 0.16 -5.07 12.61
N ALA A 257 0.46 -5.55 13.81
CA ALA A 257 -0.55 -5.90 14.82
C ALA A 257 -1.40 -4.70 15.26
N ASP A 258 -0.82 -3.50 15.33
CA ASP A 258 -1.50 -2.27 15.73
C ASP A 258 -2.61 -1.85 14.73
N TRP A 259 -2.54 -2.31 13.48
CA TRP A 259 -3.60 -2.10 12.50
C TRP A 259 -4.92 -2.73 12.92
N TRP A 260 -4.90 -3.77 13.76
CA TRP A 260 -6.11 -4.46 14.20
C TRP A 260 -7.13 -3.48 14.78
N SER A 261 -6.69 -2.59 15.68
CA SER A 261 -7.55 -1.57 16.32
C SER A 261 -8.12 -0.52 15.37
N HIS A 262 -7.62 -0.44 14.14
CA HIS A 262 -8.07 0.50 13.11
C HIS A 262 -9.00 -0.13 12.08
N TYR A 263 -9.21 -1.43 12.12
CA TYR A 263 -10.18 -2.08 11.24
C TYR A 263 -11.61 -1.85 11.73
N ASP A 264 -12.54 -1.88 10.77
CA ASP A 264 -13.98 -1.82 11.02
C ASP A 264 -14.36 -2.88 12.05
N GLU A 265 -15.18 -2.49 13.02
CA GLU A 265 -15.54 -3.35 14.13
C GLU A 265 -16.23 -4.64 13.67
N THR A 266 -17.02 -4.61 12.59
CA THR A 266 -17.65 -5.83 12.06
C THR A 266 -16.61 -6.80 11.50
N ALA A 267 -15.54 -6.30 10.88
CA ALA A 267 -14.44 -7.13 10.38
C ALA A 267 -13.65 -7.75 11.54
N ARG A 268 -13.40 -6.98 12.60
CA ARG A 268 -12.77 -7.48 13.84
C ARG A 268 -13.60 -8.55 14.50
N LEU A 269 -14.88 -8.29 14.82
CA LEU A 269 -15.77 -9.23 15.48
C LEU A 269 -15.85 -10.57 14.73
N ARG A 270 -15.97 -10.53 13.39
CA ARG A 270 -15.98 -11.75 12.56
C ARG A 270 -14.66 -12.50 12.62
N SER A 271 -13.54 -11.80 12.50
CA SER A 271 -12.20 -12.40 12.50
C SER A 271 -11.84 -12.98 13.88
N GLU A 272 -12.13 -12.23 14.94
CA GLU A 272 -11.93 -12.65 16.32
C GLU A 272 -12.80 -13.85 16.66
N ASN A 273 -14.07 -13.88 16.24
CA ASN A 273 -14.91 -15.06 16.43
C ASN A 273 -14.30 -16.30 15.75
N LYS A 274 -13.79 -16.20 14.52
CA LYS A 274 -13.09 -17.33 13.85
C LYS A 274 -11.85 -17.79 14.63
N LEU A 275 -11.05 -16.85 15.13
CA LEU A 275 -9.87 -17.15 15.96
C LEU A 275 -10.29 -17.85 17.25
N ILE A 276 -11.29 -17.33 17.95
CA ILE A 276 -11.81 -17.89 19.20
C ILE A 276 -12.38 -19.28 19.00
N GLN A 277 -13.13 -19.53 17.92
CA GLN A 277 -13.60 -20.88 17.57
C GLN A 277 -12.42 -21.82 17.34
N SER A 278 -11.39 -21.37 16.61
CA SER A 278 -10.17 -22.17 16.42
C SER A 278 -9.44 -22.47 17.74
N VAL A 279 -9.39 -21.52 18.67
CA VAL A 279 -8.85 -21.72 20.03
C VAL A 279 -9.69 -22.75 20.80
N ASN A 280 -11.02 -22.66 20.69
CA ASN A 280 -11.93 -23.59 21.35
C ASN A 280 -11.76 -25.03 20.86
N ASP A 281 -11.47 -25.22 19.57
CA ASP A 281 -11.20 -26.53 18.96
C ASP A 281 -9.74 -26.99 19.16
N GLY A 282 -8.88 -26.15 19.74
CA GLY A 282 -7.44 -26.33 19.76
C GLY A 282 -6.94 -27.46 20.65
N ARG A 283 -6.07 -28.31 20.12
CA ARG A 283 -5.44 -29.42 20.83
C ARG A 283 -3.94 -29.39 20.60
N TYR A 284 -3.17 -29.75 21.62
CA TYR A 284 -1.71 -29.81 21.57
C TYR A 284 -1.21 -31.12 22.16
N LEU A 285 -0.27 -31.74 21.46
CA LEU A 285 0.37 -32.99 21.84
C LEU A 285 1.78 -32.70 22.33
N THR A 286 1.96 -32.61 23.64
CA THR A 286 3.23 -32.24 24.28
C THR A 286 4.38 -33.20 23.92
N HIS A 287 4.10 -34.49 23.68
CA HIS A 287 5.12 -35.51 23.41
C HIS A 287 5.85 -35.34 22.06
N ASN A 288 5.21 -34.71 21.07
CA ASN A 288 5.78 -34.50 19.73
C ASN A 288 5.69 -33.05 19.24
N GLY A 289 5.21 -32.14 20.10
CA GLY A 289 5.05 -30.72 19.79
C GLY A 289 4.03 -30.40 18.70
N ARG A 290 3.11 -31.31 18.39
CA ARG A 290 2.12 -31.10 17.31
C ARG A 290 0.86 -30.40 17.81
N CYS A 291 0.30 -29.56 16.95
CA CYS A 291 -0.99 -28.88 17.14
C CYS A 291 -2.00 -29.47 16.13
N PRO A 292 -2.60 -30.65 16.41
CA PRO A 292 -3.51 -31.32 15.45
C PRO A 292 -4.76 -30.50 15.10
N SER A 293 -5.20 -29.61 15.99
CA SER A 293 -6.29 -28.68 15.76
C SER A 293 -6.02 -27.33 16.42
N GLY A 294 -6.68 -26.27 15.95
CA GLY A 294 -6.55 -24.92 16.51
C GLY A 294 -5.31 -24.13 16.07
N ALA A 295 -4.62 -24.56 15.01
CA ALA A 295 -3.42 -23.87 14.51
C ALA A 295 -3.70 -22.41 14.08
N LEU A 296 -4.89 -22.09 13.59
CA LEU A 296 -5.28 -20.71 13.27
C LEU A 296 -5.39 -19.86 14.55
N GLY A 297 -5.97 -20.41 15.61
CA GLY A 297 -6.17 -19.73 16.89
C GLY A 297 -4.88 -19.17 17.49
N THR A 298 -3.74 -19.85 17.33
CA THR A 298 -2.45 -19.40 17.89
C THR A 298 -1.99 -18.06 17.31
N TRP A 299 -2.44 -17.68 16.12
CA TRP A 299 -2.16 -16.37 15.52
C TRP A 299 -2.87 -15.21 16.24
N ALA A 300 -3.89 -15.49 17.06
CA ALA A 300 -4.54 -14.49 17.90
C ALA A 300 -3.54 -13.85 18.88
N THR A 301 -2.51 -14.58 19.29
CA THR A 301 -1.46 -14.08 20.20
C THR A 301 -0.77 -12.82 19.67
N ASN A 302 -0.71 -12.62 18.36
CA ASN A 302 -0.13 -11.42 17.74
C ASN A 302 -0.96 -10.15 17.97
N VAL A 303 -2.26 -10.28 18.25
CA VAL A 303 -3.24 -9.17 18.24
C VAL A 303 -4.18 -9.18 19.45
N ILE A 304 -4.00 -10.10 20.40
CA ILE A 304 -4.85 -10.28 21.59
C ILE A 304 -5.06 -8.96 22.35
N GLN A 305 -4.03 -8.13 22.46
CA GLN A 305 -4.12 -6.83 23.15
C GLN A 305 -5.16 -5.89 22.52
N HIS A 306 -5.44 -6.05 21.22
CA HIS A 306 -6.37 -5.24 20.43
C HIS A 306 -7.76 -5.87 20.23
N PHE A 307 -8.01 -7.05 20.81
CA PHE A 307 -9.29 -7.73 20.67
C PHE A 307 -10.45 -6.91 21.23
N VAL A 308 -11.59 -6.99 20.55
CA VAL A 308 -12.90 -6.56 21.05
C VAL A 308 -13.49 -7.65 21.95
N LEU A 309 -13.40 -8.92 21.53
CA LEU A 309 -13.98 -10.09 22.19
C LEU A 309 -13.07 -10.71 23.26
N LYS A 310 -12.41 -9.87 24.08
CA LYS A 310 -11.49 -10.35 25.13
C LYS A 310 -12.16 -11.28 26.14
N GLN A 311 -13.40 -10.97 26.51
CA GLN A 311 -14.16 -11.76 27.48
C GLN A 311 -14.56 -13.13 26.93
N ASP A 312 -14.95 -13.21 25.65
CA ASP A 312 -15.27 -14.48 24.99
C ASP A 312 -14.04 -15.37 24.89
N LEU A 313 -12.90 -14.80 24.49
CA LEU A 313 -11.62 -15.52 24.48
C LEU A 313 -11.24 -16.01 25.87
N ALA A 314 -11.33 -15.16 26.89
CA ALA A 314 -11.06 -15.54 28.28
C ALA A 314 -11.96 -16.68 28.75
N SER A 315 -13.26 -16.64 28.41
CA SER A 315 -14.23 -17.68 28.73
C SER A 315 -13.84 -19.03 28.10
N VAL A 316 -13.51 -19.03 26.81
CA VAL A 316 -13.03 -20.23 26.11
C VAL A 316 -11.77 -20.77 26.78
N LEU A 317 -10.77 -19.93 27.01
CA LEU A 317 -9.51 -20.36 27.64
C LEU A 317 -9.71 -20.95 29.04
N MET A 318 -10.57 -20.34 29.87
CA MET A 318 -10.90 -20.91 31.19
C MET A 318 -11.59 -22.28 31.07
N SER A 319 -12.46 -22.46 30.08
CA SER A 319 -13.08 -23.75 29.79
C SER A 319 -12.03 -24.79 29.38
N ARG A 320 -11.08 -24.42 28.51
CA ARG A 320 -9.99 -25.31 28.05
C ARG A 320 -9.05 -25.69 29.19
N ILE A 321 -8.63 -24.72 30.02
CA ILE A 321 -7.74 -24.96 31.18
C ILE A 321 -8.40 -25.90 32.19
N GLY A 322 -9.71 -25.75 32.41
CA GLY A 322 -10.49 -26.63 33.30
C GLY A 322 -11.04 -27.90 32.65
N SER A 323 -10.64 -28.22 31.42
CA SER A 323 -11.12 -29.39 30.68
C SER A 323 -10.55 -30.69 31.23
N ALA A 324 -11.30 -31.79 31.09
CA ALA A 324 -10.78 -33.14 31.32
C ALA A 324 -9.95 -33.66 30.13
N ASP A 325 -10.11 -33.07 28.94
CA ASP A 325 -9.27 -33.37 27.77
C ASP A 325 -7.87 -32.79 27.99
N ARG A 326 -6.88 -33.67 28.20
CA ARG A 326 -5.49 -33.28 28.43
C ARG A 326 -4.91 -32.47 27.27
N THR A 327 -5.23 -32.83 26.03
CA THR A 327 -4.71 -32.15 24.83
C THR A 327 -5.30 -30.75 24.67
N ALA A 328 -6.55 -30.56 25.09
CA ALA A 328 -7.22 -29.27 25.17
C ALA A 328 -6.58 -28.35 26.21
N GLN A 329 -6.28 -28.91 27.39
CA GLN A 329 -5.64 -28.19 28.48
C GLN A 329 -4.21 -27.81 28.10
N ASP A 330 -3.44 -28.74 27.53
CA ASP A 330 -2.09 -28.51 27.01
C ASP A 330 -2.06 -27.37 26.00
N TYR A 331 -3.02 -27.32 25.08
CA TYR A 331 -3.12 -26.24 24.10
C TYR A 331 -3.27 -24.86 24.77
N ALA A 332 -4.17 -24.73 25.74
CA ALA A 332 -4.39 -23.47 26.43
C ALA A 332 -3.20 -23.07 27.32
N LEU A 333 -2.60 -24.03 28.02
CA LEU A 333 -1.41 -23.81 28.84
C LEU A 333 -0.22 -23.36 28.00
N HIS A 334 0.03 -24.05 26.88
CA HIS A 334 1.20 -23.83 26.03
C HIS A 334 1.13 -22.53 25.25
N PHE A 335 -0.02 -22.22 24.62
CA PHE A 335 -0.12 -21.06 23.71
C PHE A 335 -0.70 -19.80 24.36
N PHE A 336 -1.52 -19.91 25.40
CA PHE A 336 -2.38 -18.79 25.83
C PHE A 336 -2.25 -18.37 27.28
N PHE A 337 -1.74 -19.23 28.18
CA PHE A 337 -1.75 -18.93 29.61
C PHE A 337 -1.01 -17.63 29.96
N ILE A 338 0.10 -17.34 29.27
CA ILE A 338 0.88 -16.11 29.44
C ILE A 338 0.08 -14.83 29.14
N TYR A 339 -0.94 -14.92 28.27
CA TYR A 339 -1.76 -13.79 27.85
C TYR A 339 -3.02 -13.59 28.72
N LEU A 340 -3.32 -14.49 29.67
CA LEU A 340 -4.49 -14.34 30.53
C LEU A 340 -4.53 -13.02 31.32
N PRO A 341 -3.41 -12.48 31.83
CA PRO A 341 -3.41 -11.17 32.49
C PRO A 341 -3.81 -10.00 31.57
N GLU A 342 -3.64 -10.13 30.25
CA GLU A 342 -4.08 -9.12 29.27
C GLU A 342 -5.59 -9.17 28.99
N LEU A 343 -6.20 -10.33 29.25
CA LEU A 343 -7.62 -10.60 29.04
C LEU A 343 -8.45 -10.37 30.30
N LEU A 344 -7.86 -10.60 31.48
CA LEU A 344 -8.50 -10.58 32.77
C LEU A 344 -7.70 -9.73 33.77
N SER A 345 -8.37 -8.75 34.39
CA SER A 345 -7.74 -7.87 35.39
C SER A 345 -7.26 -8.64 36.63
N GLU A 346 -7.88 -9.77 36.95
CA GLU A 346 -7.47 -10.70 37.99
C GLU A 346 -7.93 -12.13 37.68
N PRO A 347 -7.28 -13.17 38.25
CA PRO A 347 -7.71 -14.54 38.07
C PRO A 347 -9.13 -14.75 38.63
N THR A 348 -10.00 -15.38 37.85
CA THR A 348 -11.33 -15.73 38.34
C THR A 348 -11.24 -16.80 39.43
N PRO A 349 -12.22 -16.90 40.36
CA PRO A 349 -12.20 -17.92 41.41
C PRO A 349 -12.08 -19.35 40.87
N ARG A 350 -12.73 -19.64 39.72
CA ARG A 350 -12.68 -20.94 39.07
C ARG A 350 -11.29 -21.25 38.50
N LEU A 351 -10.67 -20.28 37.81
CA LEU A 351 -9.31 -20.42 37.30
C LEU A 351 -8.33 -20.61 38.46
N LYS A 352 -8.47 -19.81 39.53
CA LYS A 352 -7.63 -19.89 40.72
C LYS A 352 -7.69 -21.28 41.36
N ALA A 353 -8.90 -21.79 41.60
CA ALA A 353 -9.11 -23.12 42.17
C ALA A 353 -8.54 -24.24 41.28
N CYS A 354 -8.72 -24.14 39.95
CA CYS A 354 -8.18 -25.11 39.00
C CYS A 354 -6.65 -25.15 39.04
N VAL A 355 -6.00 -23.98 38.93
CA VAL A 355 -4.53 -23.88 38.90
C VAL A 355 -3.91 -24.33 40.22
N ILE A 356 -4.44 -23.86 41.36
CA ILE A 356 -3.92 -24.27 42.68
C ILE A 356 -4.05 -25.79 42.86
N LYS A 357 -5.21 -26.37 42.53
CA LYS A 357 -5.40 -27.82 42.60
C LYS A 357 -4.37 -28.56 41.74
N SER A 358 -4.12 -28.10 40.51
CA SER A 358 -3.13 -28.73 39.63
C SER A 358 -1.72 -28.65 40.19
N LEU A 359 -1.33 -27.52 40.79
CA LEU A 359 -0.04 -27.36 41.47
C LEU A 359 0.08 -28.30 42.69
N ASP A 360 -0.96 -28.41 43.52
CA ASP A 360 -0.99 -29.31 44.68
C ASP A 360 -0.86 -30.79 44.29
N THR A 361 -1.36 -31.15 43.10
CA THR A 361 -1.20 -32.49 42.50
C THR A 361 0.16 -32.71 41.83
N GLY A 362 1.06 -31.72 41.84
CA GLY A 362 2.40 -31.83 41.29
C GLY A 362 2.47 -31.74 39.76
N ASP A 363 1.50 -31.08 39.11
CA ASP A 363 1.47 -30.94 37.65
C ASP A 363 2.49 -29.92 37.13
N VAL A 364 3.59 -30.43 36.57
CA VAL A 364 4.69 -29.62 36.01
C VAL A 364 4.22 -28.70 34.87
N ARG A 365 3.17 -29.07 34.13
CA ARG A 365 2.66 -28.25 33.02
C ARG A 365 2.07 -26.94 33.53
N PHE A 366 1.27 -27.02 34.60
CA PHE A 366 0.73 -25.86 35.27
C PHE A 366 1.81 -25.05 35.97
N TYR A 367 2.79 -25.72 36.59
CA TYR A 367 3.95 -25.04 37.17
C TYR A 367 4.67 -24.18 36.12
N ASN A 368 5.03 -24.75 34.97
CA ASN A 368 5.70 -24.02 33.90
C ASN A 368 4.86 -22.84 33.37
N ALA A 369 3.55 -23.06 33.16
CA ALA A 369 2.64 -22.01 32.69
C ALA A 369 2.50 -20.86 33.70
N VAL A 370 2.37 -21.16 35.00
CA VAL A 370 2.32 -20.16 36.07
C VAL A 370 3.64 -19.41 36.18
N GLY A 371 4.77 -20.10 36.08
CA GLY A 371 6.10 -19.49 36.10
C GLY A 371 6.29 -18.46 34.98
N ALA A 372 5.78 -18.75 33.79
CA ALA A 372 5.81 -17.82 32.66
C ALA A 372 5.00 -16.54 32.89
N VAL A 373 3.94 -16.59 33.72
CA VAL A 373 3.15 -15.42 34.10
C VAL A 373 3.80 -14.67 35.27
N LEU A 374 4.30 -15.36 36.29
CA LEU A 374 4.79 -14.73 37.52
C LEU A 374 6.01 -13.81 37.31
N SER A 375 6.75 -13.98 36.22
CA SER A 375 7.94 -13.19 35.90
C SER A 375 7.64 -11.70 35.62
N ASP A 376 6.47 -11.37 35.06
CA ASP A 376 6.12 -10.00 34.63
C ASP A 376 4.60 -9.70 34.72
N CYS A 377 3.93 -10.12 35.81
CA CYS A 377 2.48 -9.99 35.94
C CYS A 377 1.98 -8.91 36.92
N PRO A 378 0.71 -8.46 36.78
CA PRO A 378 0.06 -7.60 37.75
C PRO A 378 0.04 -8.19 39.16
N THR A 379 0.12 -7.34 40.19
CA THR A 379 0.21 -7.75 41.61
C THR A 379 -0.86 -8.77 42.03
N LYS A 380 -2.08 -8.65 41.51
CA LYS A 380 -3.19 -9.56 41.82
C LYS A 380 -2.96 -10.99 41.36
N TRP A 381 -2.33 -11.17 40.19
CA TRP A 381 -1.97 -12.48 39.65
C TRP A 381 -0.86 -13.12 40.49
N LYS A 382 0.13 -12.32 40.87
CA LYS A 382 1.20 -12.75 41.79
C LYS A 382 0.65 -13.21 43.13
N VAL A 383 -0.17 -12.39 43.78
CA VAL A 383 -0.82 -12.74 45.06
C VAL A 383 -1.69 -14.00 44.95
N ALA A 384 -2.31 -14.24 43.79
CA ALA A 384 -3.18 -15.39 43.61
C ALA A 384 -2.42 -16.73 43.55
N PHE A 385 -1.20 -16.75 43.01
CA PHE A 385 -0.50 -18.01 42.67
C PHE A 385 0.87 -18.18 43.32
N GLN A 386 1.54 -17.13 43.80
CA GLN A 386 2.92 -17.20 44.31
C GLN A 386 3.09 -18.24 45.44
N GLU A 387 2.18 -18.25 46.43
CA GLU A 387 2.30 -19.19 47.55
C GLU A 387 2.19 -20.66 47.10
N ALA A 388 1.25 -20.96 46.20
CA ALA A 388 1.09 -22.32 45.66
C ALA A 388 2.25 -22.72 44.75
N TYR A 389 2.80 -21.74 44.00
CA TYR A 389 3.97 -21.92 43.15
C TYR A 389 5.23 -22.22 43.97
N ASP A 390 5.47 -21.48 45.05
CA ASP A 390 6.65 -21.65 45.92
C ASP A 390 6.63 -22.96 46.70
N LYS A 391 5.45 -23.51 46.98
CA LYS A 391 5.24 -24.81 47.65
C LYS A 391 5.16 -26.00 46.70
N PHE A 392 5.41 -25.80 45.40
CA PHE A 392 5.26 -26.85 44.41
C PHE A 392 6.24 -28.00 44.65
N GLU A 393 5.70 -29.22 44.65
CA GLU A 393 6.46 -30.46 44.66
C GLU A 393 6.03 -31.31 43.47
N GLU A 394 6.98 -31.67 42.60
CA GLU A 394 6.71 -32.51 41.44
C GLU A 394 6.24 -33.90 41.90
N LYS A 395 5.14 -34.38 41.31
CA LYS A 395 4.60 -35.72 41.55
C LYS A 395 4.44 -36.43 40.21
N GLU A 396 4.82 -37.70 40.19
CA GLU A 396 4.73 -38.54 38.99
C GLU A 396 3.27 -38.61 38.54
N GLN A 397 2.98 -38.01 37.38
CA GLN A 397 1.65 -38.07 36.80
C GLN A 397 1.53 -39.31 35.91
N VAL A 398 0.45 -40.07 36.10
CA VAL A 398 0.13 -41.20 35.22
C VAL A 398 0.01 -40.68 33.78
N GLN A 399 0.90 -41.15 32.89
CA GLN A 399 0.73 -40.98 31.46
C GLN A 399 -0.46 -41.84 31.04
N GLU A 400 -1.58 -41.22 30.70
CA GLU A 400 -2.63 -41.92 29.96
C GLU A 400 -2.06 -42.35 28.61
N SER A 401 -2.03 -43.66 28.36
CA SER A 401 -1.61 -44.27 27.10
C SER A 401 -2.54 -43.81 25.97
N ASP A 402 -1.98 -43.17 24.95
CA ASP A 402 -2.68 -42.60 23.79
C ASP A 402 -3.04 -43.68 22.73
N ASP A 403 -3.44 -44.88 23.17
CA ASP A 403 -3.78 -46.03 22.30
C ASP A 403 -5.26 -45.99 21.85
N GLY A 404 -5.72 -44.82 21.38
CA GLY A 404 -7.14 -44.52 21.22
C GLY A 404 -7.53 -43.84 19.91
N ALA A 405 -6.94 -44.18 18.77
CA ALA A 405 -7.51 -43.83 17.46
C ALA A 405 -7.41 -45.01 16.48
N PRO A 406 -8.53 -45.51 15.92
CA PRO A 406 -8.50 -46.44 14.81
C PRO A 406 -8.09 -45.71 13.51
N PHE A 407 -7.37 -46.43 12.66
CA PHE A 407 -6.77 -46.09 11.36
C PHE A 407 -7.50 -45.06 10.49
#